data_AF-A1SRZ8-F1
#
_entry.id   AF-A1SRZ8-F1
#
_cell.length_a   1.000
_cell.length_b   1.000
_cell.length_c   1.000
_cell.angle_alpha   90.00
_cell.angle_beta   90.00
_cell.angle_gamma   90.00
#
_symmetry.space_group_name_H-M   'P 1'
#
loop_
_entity.id
_entity.type
_entity.pdbx_description
1 polymer ?
#
loop_
_entity_poly.entity_id
_entity_poly.type
_entity_poly.pdbx_seq_one_letter_code
_entity_poly.pdbx_strand_id
1 'polypeptide(L)'
;MKHLNNTNTAFNVEKSALRLIVALINEQQEMGNLVQKVVENDSISLFSGLTPPDCCSQLNGVNTQQVNAWFVEKNILMKVERGHKVKGHARDKYLRQKCDKSKDGLPYYYSILTVKGAKYLYKAYLENRLPMKKDWDGLFTYIEC
;
A
#
# COMPACT_ATOMS: atom_id res chain seq x y z
N MET A 1 -23.79 50.47 36.65
CA MET A 1 -23.22 49.11 36.80
C MET A 1 -23.85 48.07 35.84
N LYS A 2 -23.98 48.34 34.52
CA LYS A 2 -24.59 47.37 33.56
C LYS A 2 -23.68 46.94 32.40
N HIS A 3 -22.45 47.43 32.31
CA HIS A 3 -21.60 47.20 31.14
C HIS A 3 -20.64 45.99 31.20
N LEU A 4 -20.37 45.41 32.39
CA LEU A 4 -19.43 44.27 32.49
C LEU A 4 -20.03 42.89 32.16
N ASN A 5 -21.37 42.73 32.17
CA ASN A 5 -21.98 41.42 31.95
C ASN A 5 -22.05 41.03 30.46
N ASN A 6 -22.12 42.01 29.55
CA ASN A 6 -22.31 41.78 28.12
C ASN A 6 -21.02 41.39 27.37
N THR A 7 -19.88 41.87 27.85
CA THR A 7 -18.56 41.55 27.25
C THR A 7 -18.12 40.14 27.59
N ASN A 8 -18.45 39.65 28.79
CA ASN A 8 -18.11 38.30 29.24
C ASN A 8 -19.00 37.24 28.57
N THR A 9 -20.26 37.56 28.25
CA THR A 9 -21.12 36.69 27.43
C THR A 9 -20.66 36.64 25.98
N ALA A 10 -20.34 37.78 25.36
CA ALA A 10 -19.84 37.82 23.98
C ALA A 10 -18.54 37.00 23.81
N PHE A 11 -17.58 37.16 24.74
CA PHE A 11 -16.33 36.41 24.73
C PHE A 11 -16.53 34.89 24.90
N ASN A 12 -17.49 34.47 25.73
CA ASN A 12 -17.81 33.05 25.90
C ASN A 12 -18.54 32.46 24.69
N VAL A 13 -19.38 33.24 24.01
CA VAL A 13 -20.02 32.83 22.75
C VAL A 13 -18.95 32.62 21.66
N GLU A 14 -18.01 33.54 21.53
CA GLU A 14 -16.91 33.46 20.54
C GLU A 14 -16.00 32.24 20.79
N LYS A 15 -15.64 32.00 22.05
CA LYS A 15 -14.88 30.80 22.45
C LYS A 15 -15.63 29.50 22.18
N SER A 16 -16.95 29.50 22.32
CA SER A 16 -17.80 28.34 22.03
C SER A 16 -17.90 28.10 20.52
N ALA A 17 -18.03 29.16 19.72
CA ALA A 17 -17.98 29.08 18.27
C ALA A 17 -16.64 28.53 17.77
N LEU A 18 -15.52 29.00 18.32
CA LEU A 18 -14.18 28.48 17.98
C LEU A 18 -14.04 26.98 18.29
N ARG A 19 -14.54 26.52 19.43
CA ARG A 19 -14.54 25.09 19.78
C ARG A 19 -15.36 24.26 18.80
N LEU A 20 -16.53 24.77 18.38
CA LEU A 20 -17.37 24.11 17.40
C LEU A 20 -16.67 24.00 16.03
N ILE A 21 -16.01 25.08 15.60
CA ILE A 21 -15.25 25.09 14.34
C ILE A 21 -14.10 24.07 14.39
N VAL A 22 -13.34 24.02 15.49
CA VAL A 22 -12.25 23.03 15.65
C VAL A 22 -12.80 21.60 15.60
N ALA A 23 -13.94 21.33 16.26
CA ALA A 23 -14.57 20.00 16.22
C ALA A 23 -14.96 19.62 14.78
N LEU A 24 -15.59 20.54 14.04
CA LEU A 24 -15.96 20.33 12.64
C LEU A 24 -14.74 20.09 11.74
N ILE A 25 -13.65 20.85 11.92
CA ILE A 25 -12.41 20.66 11.16
C ILE A 25 -11.82 19.28 11.43
N ASN A 26 -11.76 18.85 12.69
CA ASN A 26 -11.25 17.54 13.06
C ASN A 26 -12.10 16.42 12.42
N GLU A 27 -13.43 16.52 12.47
CA GLU A 27 -14.33 15.58 11.82
C GLU A 27 -14.11 15.53 10.29
N GLN A 28 -13.96 16.69 9.65
CA GLN A 28 -13.65 16.73 8.21
C GLN A 28 -12.30 16.11 7.88
N GLN A 29 -11.28 16.32 8.72
CA GLN A 29 -9.96 15.73 8.54
C GLN A 29 -10.00 14.19 8.70
N GLU A 30 -10.74 13.68 9.69
CA GLU A 30 -10.94 12.24 9.86
C GLU A 30 -11.65 11.61 8.67
N MET A 31 -12.71 12.26 8.16
CA MET A 31 -13.41 11.81 6.95
C MET A 31 -12.49 11.83 5.72
N GLY A 32 -11.66 12.87 5.55
CA GLY A 32 -10.66 12.93 4.48
C GLY A 32 -9.67 11.77 4.52
N ASN A 33 -9.16 11.44 5.71
CA ASN A 33 -8.26 10.30 5.92
C ASN A 33 -8.93 8.96 5.58
N LEU A 34 -10.20 8.78 5.95
CA LEU A 34 -10.97 7.58 5.62
C LEU A 34 -11.17 7.44 4.11
N VAL A 35 -11.54 8.53 3.42
CA VAL A 35 -11.71 8.55 1.96
C VAL A 35 -10.40 8.19 1.27
N GLN A 36 -9.28 8.79 1.66
CA GLN A 36 -7.98 8.48 1.08
C GLN A 36 -7.62 6.99 1.25
N LYS A 37 -7.85 6.43 2.44
CA LYS A 37 -7.61 5.01 2.71
C LYS A 37 -8.47 4.09 1.85
N VAL A 38 -9.72 4.46 1.56
CA VAL A 38 -10.59 3.69 0.66
C VAL A 38 -10.08 3.76 -0.77
N VAL A 39 -9.75 4.95 -1.27
CA VAL A 39 -9.20 5.15 -2.62
C VAL A 39 -7.92 4.34 -2.81
N GLU A 40 -6.97 4.44 -1.88
CA GLU A 40 -5.74 3.66 -1.93
C GLU A 40 -6.03 2.15 -1.96
N ASN A 41 -6.96 1.65 -1.14
CA ASN A 41 -7.32 0.24 -1.12
C ASN A 41 -7.87 -0.28 -2.45
N ASP A 42 -8.63 0.54 -3.17
CA ASP A 42 -9.16 0.21 -4.49
C ASP A 42 -8.07 0.28 -5.54
N SER A 43 -7.24 1.34 -5.53
CA SER A 43 -6.08 1.47 -6.41
C SER A 43 -5.10 0.30 -6.26
N ILE A 44 -4.81 -0.14 -5.04
CA ILE A 44 -3.94 -1.31 -4.78
C ILE A 44 -4.56 -2.59 -5.33
N SER A 45 -5.89 -2.71 -5.31
CA SER A 45 -6.59 -3.87 -5.85
C SER A 45 -6.41 -3.98 -7.38
N LEU A 46 -6.14 -2.87 -8.08
CA LEU A 46 -5.81 -2.84 -9.51
C LEU A 46 -4.46 -3.51 -9.82
N PHE A 47 -3.55 -3.62 -8.85
CA PHE A 47 -2.29 -4.37 -9.03
C PHE A 47 -2.47 -5.89 -8.96
N SER A 48 -3.68 -6.37 -8.64
CA SER A 48 -3.96 -7.79 -8.75
C SER A 48 -3.83 -8.25 -10.21
N GLY A 49 -3.28 -9.43 -10.42
CA GLY A 49 -2.98 -9.95 -11.76
C GLY A 49 -1.59 -9.60 -12.29
N LEU A 50 -0.90 -8.61 -11.71
CA LEU A 50 0.50 -8.33 -12.03
C LEU A 50 1.45 -9.31 -11.36
N THR A 51 2.65 -9.51 -11.93
CA THR A 51 3.72 -10.18 -11.19
C THR A 51 4.21 -9.27 -10.05
N PRO A 52 4.77 -9.83 -8.96
CA PRO A 52 5.23 -8.98 -7.87
C PRO A 52 6.28 -7.93 -8.29
N PRO A 53 7.29 -8.26 -9.13
CA PRO A 53 8.20 -7.26 -9.66
C PRO A 53 7.50 -6.16 -10.48
N ASP A 54 6.53 -6.50 -11.33
CA ASP A 54 5.79 -5.51 -12.15
C ASP A 54 4.88 -4.61 -11.30
N CYS A 55 4.32 -5.13 -10.21
CA CYS A 55 3.62 -4.31 -9.23
C CYS A 55 4.60 -3.35 -8.54
N CYS A 56 5.75 -3.86 -8.09
CA CYS A 56 6.77 -3.05 -7.43
C CYS A 56 7.45 -2.03 -8.35
N SER A 57 7.44 -2.22 -9.67
CA SER A 57 7.98 -1.22 -10.60
C SER A 57 7.14 0.05 -10.68
N GLN A 58 5.93 0.04 -10.12
CA GLN A 58 5.10 1.24 -9.98
C GLN A 58 5.32 1.96 -8.64
N LEU A 59 6.14 1.40 -7.75
CA LEU A 59 6.41 1.96 -6.42
C LEU A 59 7.80 2.61 -6.42
N ASN A 60 7.88 3.83 -5.88
CA ASN A 60 9.14 4.54 -5.77
C ASN A 60 10.15 3.75 -4.91
N GLY A 61 11.42 3.77 -5.31
CA GLY A 61 12.49 3.23 -4.50
C GLY A 61 12.61 1.71 -4.39
N VAL A 62 11.64 0.91 -4.84
CA VAL A 62 11.72 -0.55 -4.69
C VAL A 62 12.74 -1.14 -5.66
N ASN A 63 13.61 -2.03 -5.16
CA ASN A 63 14.51 -2.84 -5.97
C ASN A 63 13.77 -4.08 -6.51
N THR A 64 13.16 -3.93 -7.67
CA THR A 64 12.33 -4.96 -8.33
C THR A 64 13.05 -6.28 -8.57
N GLN A 65 14.39 -6.26 -8.77
CA GLN A 65 15.19 -7.47 -8.98
C GLN A 65 15.25 -8.38 -7.74
N GLN A 66 15.08 -7.80 -6.54
CA GLN A 66 15.17 -8.53 -5.28
C GLN A 66 13.79 -8.94 -4.72
N VAL A 67 12.69 -8.48 -5.31
CA VAL A 67 11.33 -8.73 -4.80
C VAL A 67 11.02 -10.22 -4.71
N ASN A 68 11.40 -11.01 -5.71
CA ASN A 68 11.17 -12.46 -5.66
C ASN A 68 11.98 -13.14 -4.55
N ALA A 69 13.22 -12.69 -4.31
CA ALA A 69 14.05 -13.20 -3.22
C ALA A 69 13.42 -12.86 -1.85
N TRP A 70 12.90 -11.65 -1.69
CA TRP A 70 12.14 -11.25 -0.50
C TRP A 70 10.93 -12.16 -0.25
N PHE A 71 10.19 -12.54 -1.29
CA PHE A 71 9.08 -13.50 -1.14
C PHE A 71 9.55 -14.92 -0.77
N VAL A 72 10.77 -15.31 -1.17
CA VAL A 72 11.39 -16.56 -0.72
C VAL A 72 11.71 -16.49 0.77
N GLU A 73 12.28 -15.37 1.24
CA GLU A 73 12.53 -15.12 2.66
C GLU A 73 11.25 -15.11 3.51
N LYS A 74 10.13 -14.61 2.96
CA LYS A 74 8.81 -14.68 3.60
C LYS A 74 8.15 -16.06 3.52
N ASN A 75 8.86 -17.08 3.05
CA ASN A 75 8.35 -18.44 2.92
C ASN A 75 7.08 -18.52 2.03
N ILE A 76 6.93 -17.60 1.07
CA ILE A 76 5.80 -17.57 0.13
C ILE A 76 6.19 -18.21 -1.21
N LEU A 77 7.38 -17.86 -1.71
CA LEU A 77 7.97 -18.47 -2.90
C LEU A 77 9.03 -19.51 -2.51
N MET A 78 9.30 -20.42 -3.44
CA MET A 78 10.48 -21.29 -3.42
C MET A 78 11.22 -21.16 -4.74
N LYS A 79 12.55 -21.13 -4.66
CA LYS A 79 13.41 -21.19 -5.83
C LYS A 79 13.33 -22.60 -6.44
N VAL A 80 13.23 -22.66 -7.76
CA VAL A 80 13.33 -23.89 -8.54
C VAL A 80 14.41 -23.70 -9.60
N GLU A 81 14.75 -24.76 -10.35
CA GLU A 81 15.77 -24.70 -11.40
C GLU A 81 15.51 -23.54 -12.39
N ARG A 82 14.24 -23.31 -12.75
CA ARG A 82 13.81 -22.24 -13.65
C ARG A 82 12.75 -21.36 -12.99
N GLY A 83 13.22 -20.32 -12.30
CA GLY A 83 12.36 -19.30 -11.68
C GLY A 83 11.89 -19.66 -10.27
N HIS A 84 10.62 -19.36 -9.98
CA HIS A 84 10.04 -19.51 -8.65
C HIS A 84 8.68 -20.19 -8.71
N LYS A 85 8.38 -21.01 -7.69
CA LYS A 85 7.04 -21.58 -7.48
C LYS A 85 6.42 -21.07 -6.18
N VAL A 86 5.09 -20.95 -6.16
CA VAL A 86 4.33 -20.58 -4.96
C VAL A 86 4.18 -21.78 -4.04
N LYS A 87 4.56 -21.62 -2.76
CA LYS A 87 4.39 -22.64 -1.72
C LYS A 87 2.90 -22.89 -1.43
N GLY A 88 2.54 -24.13 -1.09
CA GLY A 88 1.14 -24.55 -0.97
C GLY A 88 0.29 -23.69 -0.03
N HIS A 89 0.82 -23.31 1.14
CA HIS A 89 0.10 -22.48 2.13
C HIS A 89 -0.17 -21.04 1.66
N ALA A 90 0.61 -20.53 0.70
CA ALA A 90 0.52 -19.17 0.18
C ALA A 90 -0.20 -19.09 -1.18
N ARG A 91 -0.35 -20.24 -1.85
CA ARG A 91 -0.98 -20.35 -3.18
C ARG A 91 -2.45 -19.95 -3.11
N ASP A 92 -2.88 -19.18 -4.09
CA ASP A 92 -4.23 -18.62 -4.24
C ASP A 92 -4.69 -17.68 -3.11
N LYS A 93 -3.92 -17.59 -2.03
CA LYS A 93 -4.09 -16.61 -0.95
C LYS A 93 -3.38 -15.30 -1.28
N TYR A 94 -2.09 -15.34 -1.61
CA TYR A 94 -1.28 -14.16 -1.93
C TYR A 94 -0.84 -14.14 -3.39
N LEU A 95 -0.49 -15.30 -3.93
CA LEU A 95 -0.01 -15.45 -5.29
C LEU A 95 -0.74 -16.60 -5.98
N ARG A 96 -1.12 -16.42 -7.23
CA ARG A 96 -1.55 -17.51 -8.10
C ARG A 96 -0.38 -17.98 -8.94
N GLN A 97 -0.18 -19.30 -9.00
CA GLN A 97 0.82 -19.89 -9.88
C GLN A 97 0.29 -19.89 -11.32
N LYS A 98 1.13 -19.46 -12.25
CA LYS A 98 0.92 -19.58 -13.69
C LYS A 98 2.04 -20.43 -14.30
N CYS A 99 1.75 -21.01 -15.45
CA CYS A 99 2.67 -21.81 -16.24
C CYS A 99 2.42 -21.50 -17.71
N ASP A 100 3.47 -21.07 -18.40
CA ASP A 100 3.48 -20.88 -19.85
C ASP A 100 4.57 -21.75 -20.47
N LYS A 101 4.68 -21.75 -21.81
CA LYS A 101 5.77 -22.43 -22.53
C LYS A 101 6.77 -21.39 -23.02
N SER A 102 8.06 -21.65 -22.84
CA SER A 102 9.10 -20.85 -23.48
C SER A 102 9.10 -21.07 -25.00
N LYS A 103 9.88 -20.26 -25.73
CA LYS A 103 10.08 -20.44 -27.18
C LYS A 103 10.61 -21.84 -27.53
N ASP A 104 11.38 -22.45 -26.63
CA ASP A 104 11.93 -23.80 -26.77
C ASP A 104 10.95 -24.91 -26.34
N GLY A 105 9.68 -24.56 -26.08
CA GLY A 105 8.62 -25.49 -25.68
C GLY A 105 8.67 -25.96 -24.22
N LEU A 106 9.67 -25.50 -23.45
CA LEU A 106 9.86 -25.92 -22.06
C LEU A 106 8.94 -25.14 -21.12
N PRO A 107 8.39 -25.77 -20.06
CA PRO A 107 7.50 -25.08 -19.13
C PRO A 107 8.27 -23.99 -18.35
N TYR A 108 7.65 -22.82 -18.24
CA TYR A 108 8.11 -21.68 -17.44
C TYR A 108 7.04 -21.30 -16.42
N TYR A 109 7.47 -21.15 -15.17
CA TYR A 109 6.61 -20.87 -14.03
C TYR A 109 6.80 -19.44 -13.55
N TYR A 110 5.68 -18.72 -13.42
CA TYR A 110 5.64 -17.38 -12.80
C TYR A 110 4.42 -17.26 -11.90
N SER A 111 4.36 -16.19 -11.13
CA SER A 111 3.27 -15.95 -10.18
C SER A 111 2.72 -14.55 -10.31
N ILE A 112 1.41 -14.42 -10.15
CA ILE A 112 0.70 -13.14 -10.16
C ILE A 112 0.02 -12.88 -8.82
N LEU A 113 -0.12 -11.61 -8.45
CA LEU A 113 -0.75 -11.18 -7.20
C LEU A 113 -2.25 -11.43 -7.21
N THR A 114 -2.77 -11.94 -6.10
CA THR A 114 -4.20 -11.80 -5.77
C THR A 114 -4.46 -10.41 -5.23
N VAL A 115 -5.72 -10.00 -5.09
CA VAL A 115 -6.08 -8.75 -4.39
C VAL A 115 -5.46 -8.70 -2.98
N LYS A 116 -5.52 -9.83 -2.26
CA LYS A 116 -4.91 -9.95 -0.93
C LYS A 116 -3.37 -9.91 -0.99
N GLY A 117 -2.76 -10.46 -2.03
CA GLY A 117 -1.33 -10.36 -2.31
C GLY A 117 -0.88 -8.93 -2.56
N ALA A 118 -1.59 -8.19 -3.41
CA ALA A 118 -1.31 -6.79 -3.72
C ALA A 118 -1.40 -5.92 -2.45
N LYS A 119 -2.47 -6.09 -1.64
CA LYS A 119 -2.61 -5.41 -0.35
C LYS A 119 -1.49 -5.76 0.64
N TYR A 120 -1.10 -7.04 0.70
CA TYR A 120 0.02 -7.48 1.55
C TYR A 120 1.35 -6.85 1.11
N LEU A 121 1.62 -6.82 -0.20
CA LEU A 121 2.83 -6.26 -0.77
C LEU A 121 2.92 -4.75 -0.55
N TYR A 122 1.83 -4.02 -0.83
CA TYR A 122 1.78 -2.58 -0.59
C TYR A 122 1.91 -2.21 0.89
N LYS A 123 1.29 -2.99 1.80
CA LYS A 123 1.53 -2.82 3.23
C LYS A 123 2.99 -3.02 3.61
N ALA A 124 3.68 -3.99 2.99
CA ALA A 124 5.12 -4.17 3.21
C ALA A 124 5.94 -2.99 2.67
N TYR A 125 5.51 -2.36 1.58
CA TYR A 125 6.10 -1.12 1.07
C TYR A 125 6.01 0.01 2.10
N LEU A 126 4.79 0.35 2.55
CA LEU A 126 4.57 1.42 3.54
C LEU A 126 5.30 1.22 4.88
N GLU A 127 5.61 -0.03 5.22
CA GLU A 127 6.35 -0.37 6.44
C GLU A 127 7.87 -0.49 6.22
N ASN A 128 8.38 -0.06 5.06
CA ASN A 128 9.79 -0.15 4.66
C ASN A 128 10.36 -1.59 4.75
N ARG A 129 9.54 -2.60 4.49
CA ARG A 129 9.95 -4.02 4.58
C ARG A 129 10.36 -4.61 3.25
N LEU A 130 10.12 -3.92 2.14
CA LEU A 130 10.54 -4.35 0.81
C LEU A 130 12.04 -4.10 0.60
N PRO A 131 12.69 -4.80 -0.34
CA PRO A 131 14.06 -4.51 -0.71
C PRO A 131 14.09 -3.15 -1.43
N MET A 132 14.55 -2.11 -0.73
CA MET A 132 14.68 -0.76 -1.30
C MET A 132 16.02 -0.60 -2.02
N LYS A 133 16.06 0.32 -3.00
CA LYS A 133 17.31 0.75 -3.64
C LYS A 133 18.18 1.49 -2.62
N LYS A 134 19.51 1.43 -2.82
CA LYS A 134 20.48 2.07 -1.91
C LYS A 134 20.39 3.60 -1.93
N ASP A 135 20.00 4.15 -3.07
CA ASP A 135 19.88 5.57 -3.40
C ASP A 135 18.42 6.07 -3.34
N TRP A 136 17.52 5.33 -2.69
CA TRP A 136 16.13 5.75 -2.52
C TRP A 136 15.99 6.95 -1.56
N ASP A 137 15.09 7.87 -1.90
CA ASP A 137 14.81 9.13 -1.21
C ASP A 137 14.02 9.01 0.12
N GLY A 138 13.55 7.80 0.46
CA GLY A 138 12.75 7.56 1.67
C GLY A 138 11.28 7.94 1.55
N LEU A 139 10.82 8.38 0.37
CA LEU A 139 9.44 8.80 0.14
C LEU A 139 8.61 7.64 -0.44
N PHE A 140 7.49 7.36 0.23
CA PHE A 140 6.52 6.35 -0.22
C PHE A 140 5.55 6.94 -1.24
N THR A 141 5.96 6.97 -2.50
CA THR A 141 5.14 7.47 -3.61
C THR A 141 4.98 6.41 -4.70
N TYR A 142 4.08 6.67 -5.64
CA TYR A 142 4.01 5.95 -6.91
C TYR A 142 5.00 6.60 -7.88
N ILE A 143 5.59 5.80 -8.76
CA ILE A 143 6.30 6.35 -9.91
C ILE A 143 5.20 6.87 -10.84
N GLU A 144 5.11 8.20 -11.01
CA GLU A 144 4.26 8.79 -12.03
C GLU A 144 4.73 8.25 -13.39
N CYS A 145 3.86 7.51 -14.08
CA CYS A 145 4.08 7.05 -15.44
C CYS A 145 3.90 8.20 -16.44
#